data_AF-D7MY05-F1
#
_entry.id   AF-D7MY05-F1
#
_cell.length_a   1.000
_cell.length_b   1.000
_cell.length_c   1.000
_cell.angle_alpha   90.00
_cell.angle_beta   90.00
_cell.angle_gamma   90.00
#
_symmetry.space_group_name_H-M   'P 1'
#
loop_
_entity.id
_entity.type
_entity.pdbx_description
1 polymer ?
#
loop_
_entity_poly.entity_id
_entity_poly.type
_entity_poly.pdbx_seq_one_letter_code
_entity_poly.pdbx_strand_id
1 'polypeptide(L)'
;AFGDQLLTHSNARSLLPKSGFRDTAVILMLIHQFITFGFASTPLYFVWEKLIGVHETKSMFKRAMARLPVVVPIWFLAIIFPFFGPINSAVGSLLVSFTVYIIPALAHMLTFAPAPSRENAVERPPRVVGGWMGTYCINIFVVVWVFVVGFGFGGWASMVNFVRQIDTFGLFTKCYQCPPHKP
;
A
#
# COMPACT_ATOMS: atom_id res chain seq x y z
N ALA A 1 7.40 21.34 -17.78
CA ALA A 1 7.62 21.59 -16.33
C ALA A 1 8.03 20.28 -15.66
N PHE A 2 8.62 20.28 -14.46
CA PHE A 2 8.96 19.02 -13.77
C PHE A 2 7.74 18.13 -13.51
N GLY A 3 6.53 18.71 -13.43
CA GLY A 3 5.27 17.98 -13.24
C GLY A 3 4.96 16.96 -14.34
N ASP A 4 5.16 17.31 -15.62
CA ASP A 4 4.89 16.40 -16.74
C ASP A 4 5.86 15.22 -16.75
N GLN A 5 7.10 15.46 -16.31
CA GLN A 5 8.14 14.43 -16.21
C GLN A 5 7.87 13.44 -15.07
N LEU A 6 7.10 13.81 -14.03
CA LEU A 6 6.71 12.89 -12.96
C LEU A 6 5.71 11.82 -13.41
N LEU A 7 5.00 12.04 -14.52
CA LEU A 7 4.10 11.04 -15.11
C LEU A 7 4.87 9.83 -15.61
N THR A 8 6.13 10.02 -16.05
CA THR A 8 7.00 8.95 -16.58
C THR A 8 8.14 8.60 -15.62
N HIS A 9 8.47 9.47 -14.65
CA HIS A 9 9.47 9.23 -13.62
C HIS A 9 8.84 9.26 -12.22
N SER A 10 8.51 8.08 -11.67
CA SER A 10 7.87 7.98 -10.35
C SER A 10 8.73 8.50 -9.18
N ASN A 11 10.04 8.62 -9.37
CA ASN A 11 10.92 9.20 -8.36
C ASN A 11 11.19 10.69 -8.63
N ALA A 12 10.51 11.57 -7.90
CA ALA A 12 10.66 13.01 -8.09
C ALA A 12 12.09 13.54 -7.87
N ARG A 13 12.87 12.88 -6.99
CA ARG A 13 14.24 13.30 -6.69
C ARG A 13 15.23 13.00 -7.80
N SER A 14 14.89 12.10 -8.74
CA SER A 14 15.74 11.83 -9.91
C SER A 14 15.71 12.96 -10.94
N LEU A 15 14.68 13.81 -10.91
CA LEU A 15 14.50 14.93 -11.84
C LEU A 15 15.18 16.23 -11.37
N LEU A 16 15.50 16.33 -10.08
CA LEU A 16 16.11 17.53 -9.50
C LEU A 16 17.60 17.64 -9.86
N PRO A 17 18.09 18.85 -10.21
CA PRO A 17 19.51 19.08 -10.51
C PRO A 17 20.38 18.79 -9.28
N LYS A 18 21.61 18.34 -9.53
CA LYS A 18 22.57 18.05 -8.45
C LYS A 18 22.83 19.33 -7.64
N SER A 19 22.48 19.30 -6.36
CA SER A 19 22.61 20.43 -5.42
C SER A 19 22.68 19.89 -3.99
N GLY A 20 23.29 20.65 -3.08
CA GLY A 20 23.36 20.26 -1.66
C GLY A 20 21.98 20.00 -1.05
N PHE A 21 20.97 20.80 -1.41
CA PHE A 21 19.58 20.60 -0.96
C PHE A 21 18.98 19.27 -1.41
N ARG A 22 19.24 18.87 -2.66
CA ARG A 22 18.78 17.58 -3.17
C ARG A 22 19.45 16.43 -2.42
N ASP A 23 20.75 16.53 -2.17
CA ASP A 23 21.50 15.48 -1.49
C ASP A 23 21.07 15.37 -0.02
N THR A 24 20.82 16.49 0.68
CA THR A 24 20.21 16.50 2.02
C THR A 24 18.81 15.86 2.00
N ALA A 25 17.97 16.17 1.00
CA ALA A 25 16.64 15.57 0.89
C ALA A 25 16.68 14.06 0.63
N VAL A 26 17.68 13.56 -0.12
CA VAL A 26 17.89 12.12 -0.31
C VAL A 26 18.31 11.46 1.00
N ILE A 27 19.27 12.03 1.73
CA ILE A 27 19.70 11.52 3.05
C ILE A 27 18.51 11.44 4.01
N LEU A 28 17.69 12.49 4.08
CA LEU A 28 16.53 12.50 4.96
C LEU A 28 15.50 11.42 4.58
N MET A 29 15.31 11.14 3.29
CA MET A 29 14.45 10.02 2.87
C MET A 29 15.04 8.66 3.20
N LEU A 30 16.34 8.47 3.07
CA LEU A 30 16.97 7.20 3.46
C LEU A 30 16.78 6.94 4.96
N ILE A 31 16.94 7.97 5.79
CA ILE A 31 16.67 7.89 7.24
C ILE A 31 15.19 7.56 7.48
N HIS A 32 14.27 8.29 6.83
CA HIS A 32 12.84 8.02 6.93
C HIS A 32 12.51 6.57 6.52
N GLN A 33 13.05 6.09 5.40
CA GLN A 33 12.77 4.76 4.88
C GLN A 33 13.29 3.66 5.81
N PHE A 34 14.46 3.87 6.43
CA PHE A 34 15.01 2.95 7.41
C PHE A 34 14.11 2.82 8.65
N ILE A 35 13.64 3.96 9.17
CA ILE A 35 12.75 3.99 10.33
C ILE A 35 11.40 3.34 9.98
N THR A 36 10.79 3.74 8.86
CA THR A 36 9.50 3.20 8.39
C THR A 36 9.56 1.70 8.16
N PHE A 37 10.66 1.18 7.60
CA PHE A 37 10.85 -0.27 7.46
C PHE A 37 10.92 -0.98 8.81
N GLY A 38 11.64 -0.43 9.79
CA GLY A 38 11.70 -0.99 11.14
C GLY A 38 10.31 -1.07 11.79
N PHE A 39 9.54 0.01 11.72
CA PHE A 39 8.18 0.05 12.28
C PHE A 39 7.20 -0.87 11.55
N ALA A 40 7.25 -0.93 10.21
CA ALA A 40 6.33 -1.75 9.42
C ALA A 40 6.64 -3.25 9.50
N SER A 41 7.92 -3.63 9.61
CA SER A 41 8.33 -5.04 9.70
C SER A 41 8.10 -5.65 11.09
N THR A 42 8.08 -4.84 12.15
CA THR A 42 7.84 -5.28 13.53
C THR A 42 6.51 -6.04 13.71
N PRO A 43 5.33 -5.53 13.31
CA PRO A 43 4.07 -6.27 13.43
C PRO A 43 4.06 -7.54 12.56
N LEU A 44 4.71 -7.52 11.39
CA LEU A 44 4.85 -8.72 10.55
C LEU A 44 5.66 -9.80 11.26
N TYR A 45 6.77 -9.44 11.91
CA TYR A 45 7.54 -10.39 12.71
C TYR A 45 6.73 -10.94 13.86
N PHE A 46 5.91 -10.12 14.54
CA PHE A 46 5.07 -10.62 15.63
C PHE A 46 4.02 -11.61 15.16
N VAL A 47 3.32 -11.32 14.06
CA VAL A 47 2.33 -12.23 13.47
C VAL A 47 3.00 -13.54 13.03
N TRP A 48 4.18 -13.44 12.41
CA TRP A 48 4.94 -14.61 11.96
C TRP A 48 5.51 -15.45 13.11
N GLU A 49 6.10 -14.81 14.13
CA GLU A 49 6.59 -15.48 15.35
C GLU A 49 5.44 -16.21 16.07
N LYS A 50 4.23 -15.64 16.05
CA LYS A 50 3.01 -16.27 16.58
C LYS A 50 2.56 -17.45 15.72
N LEU A 51 2.62 -17.33 14.40
CA LEU A 51 2.26 -18.40 13.46
C LEU A 51 3.18 -19.62 13.60
N ILE A 52 4.49 -19.43 13.81
CA ILE A 52 5.46 -20.51 14.02
C ILE A 52 5.48 -20.99 15.49
N GLY A 53 4.83 -20.27 16.41
CA GLY A 53 4.80 -20.64 17.83
C GLY A 53 6.13 -20.42 18.57
N VAL A 54 7.04 -19.61 18.00
CA VAL A 54 8.36 -19.31 18.58
C VAL A 54 8.29 -18.17 19.61
N HIS A 55 7.10 -17.57 19.79
CA HIS A 55 6.84 -16.39 20.62
C HIS A 55 7.31 -16.51 22.09
N GLU A 56 7.24 -17.71 22.68
CA GLU A 56 7.63 -17.97 24.08
C GLU A 56 9.13 -18.25 24.27
N THR A 57 9.92 -18.36 23.19
CA THR A 57 11.35 -18.71 23.33
C THR A 57 12.20 -17.52 23.78
N LYS A 58 12.93 -17.66 24.90
CA LYS A 58 13.87 -16.66 25.41
C LYS A 58 15.13 -16.46 24.55
N SER A 59 15.40 -17.35 23.57
CA SER A 59 16.62 -17.30 22.76
C SER A 59 16.49 -16.31 21.60
N MET A 60 17.28 -15.23 21.66
CA MET A 60 17.34 -14.20 20.61
C MET A 60 17.78 -14.76 19.25
N PHE A 61 18.65 -15.78 19.24
CA PHE A 61 19.14 -16.38 17.99
C PHE A 61 18.03 -17.14 17.25
N LYS A 62 17.21 -17.92 17.96
CA LYS A 62 16.06 -18.62 17.35
C LYS A 62 15.03 -17.64 16.78
N ARG A 63 14.79 -16.52 17.48
CA ARG A 63 13.91 -15.44 17.00
C ARG A 63 14.49 -14.74 15.77
N ALA A 64 15.80 -14.46 15.76
CA ALA A 64 16.45 -13.86 14.59
C ALA A 64 16.34 -14.76 13.36
N MET A 65 16.58 -16.06 13.50
CA MET A 65 16.39 -17.00 12.39
C MET A 65 14.93 -17.09 11.94
N ALA A 66 13.97 -17.09 12.88
CA ALA A 66 12.55 -17.11 12.55
C ALA A 66 12.09 -15.89 11.75
N ARG A 67 12.80 -14.75 11.82
CA ARG A 67 12.50 -13.53 11.06
C ARG A 67 13.07 -13.52 9.64
N LEU A 68 14.15 -14.27 9.39
CA LEU A 68 14.78 -14.33 8.05
C LEU A 68 13.81 -14.72 6.92
N PRO A 69 12.92 -15.72 7.09
CA PRO A 69 11.92 -16.06 6.07
C PRO A 69 10.95 -14.94 5.71
N VAL A 70 10.76 -13.92 6.57
CA VAL A 70 9.91 -12.76 6.28
C VAL A 70 10.69 -11.69 5.52
N VAL A 71 11.93 -11.43 5.91
CA VAL A 71 12.76 -10.37 5.31
C VAL A 71 13.29 -10.76 3.94
N VAL A 72 13.73 -12.02 3.78
CA VAL A 72 14.39 -12.49 2.56
C VAL A 72 13.49 -12.32 1.33
N PRO A 73 12.20 -12.72 1.34
CA PRO A 73 11.31 -12.47 0.22
C PRO A 73 11.09 -10.98 -0.06
N ILE A 74 10.91 -10.15 0.97
CA ILE A 74 10.71 -8.70 0.80
C ILE A 74 11.94 -8.06 0.14
N TRP A 75 13.12 -8.40 0.64
CA TRP A 75 14.40 -7.94 0.10
C TRP A 75 14.63 -8.43 -1.34
N PHE A 76 14.34 -9.70 -1.61
CA PHE A 76 14.49 -10.30 -2.93
C PHE A 76 13.53 -9.68 -3.96
N LEU A 77 12.25 -9.50 -3.59
CA LEU A 77 11.26 -8.80 -4.43
C LEU A 77 11.67 -7.35 -4.69
N ALA A 78 12.23 -6.66 -3.69
CA ALA A 78 12.71 -5.29 -3.87
C ALA A 78 13.89 -5.18 -4.86
N ILE A 79 14.72 -6.22 -4.99
CA ILE A 79 15.81 -6.28 -5.97
C ILE A 79 15.28 -6.56 -7.38
N ILE A 80 14.32 -7.49 -7.49
CA ILE A 80 13.74 -7.91 -8.79
C ILE A 80 12.83 -6.82 -9.38
N PHE A 81 12.03 -6.16 -8.54
CA PHE A 81 11.00 -5.22 -8.98
C PHE A 81 11.16 -3.84 -8.31
N PRO A 82 12.09 -2.99 -8.78
CA PRO A 82 12.25 -1.63 -8.27
C PRO A 82 11.15 -0.65 -8.73
N PHE A 83 9.97 -1.13 -9.12
CA PHE A 83 8.90 -0.35 -9.74
C PHE A 83 7.99 0.32 -8.70
N PHE A 84 8.48 1.40 -8.08
CA PHE A 84 7.75 2.13 -7.02
C PHE A 84 6.35 2.59 -7.44
N GLY A 85 6.17 3.00 -8.71
CA GLY A 85 4.89 3.49 -9.22
C GLY A 85 3.81 2.41 -9.30
N PRO A 86 4.00 1.36 -10.12
CA PRO A 86 3.02 0.27 -10.24
C PRO A 86 2.77 -0.48 -8.94
N ILE A 87 3.80 -0.71 -8.11
CA ILE A 87 3.62 -1.39 -6.83
C ILE A 87 2.70 -0.57 -5.92
N ASN A 88 2.98 0.74 -5.77
CA ASN A 88 2.15 1.60 -4.92
C ASN A 88 0.71 1.70 -5.45
N SER A 89 0.53 1.79 -6.77
CA SER A 89 -0.79 1.84 -7.41
C SER A 89 -1.55 0.52 -7.28
N ALA A 90 -0.88 -0.62 -7.43
CA ALA A 90 -1.49 -1.95 -7.30
C ALA A 90 -1.87 -2.24 -5.83
N VAL A 91 -0.99 -1.93 -4.87
CA VAL A 91 -1.30 -2.09 -3.44
C VAL A 91 -2.43 -1.14 -3.02
N GLY A 92 -2.45 0.10 -3.54
CA GLY A 92 -3.53 1.05 -3.29
C GLY A 92 -4.88 0.58 -3.86
N SER A 93 -4.92 0.24 -5.14
CA SER A 93 -6.16 -0.18 -5.81
C SER A 93 -6.74 -1.49 -5.26
N LEU A 94 -5.89 -2.41 -4.79
CA LEU A 94 -6.32 -3.68 -4.23
C LEU A 94 -6.49 -3.58 -2.70
N LEU A 95 -5.38 -3.50 -1.96
CA LEU A 95 -5.38 -3.69 -0.52
C LEU A 95 -6.05 -2.52 0.21
N VAL A 96 -5.75 -1.28 -0.18
CA VAL A 96 -6.32 -0.09 0.48
C VAL A 96 -7.81 0.05 0.19
N SER A 97 -8.25 -0.21 -1.05
CA SER A 97 -9.68 -0.22 -1.42
C SER A 97 -10.51 -1.14 -0.52
N PHE A 98 -10.03 -2.36 -0.26
CA PHE A 98 -10.75 -3.28 0.62
C PHE A 98 -10.65 -2.91 2.10
N THR A 99 -9.45 -2.63 2.59
CA THR A 99 -9.20 -2.48 4.04
C THR A 99 -9.69 -1.15 4.59
N VAL A 100 -9.64 -0.07 3.80
CA VAL A 100 -9.97 1.29 4.26
C VAL A 100 -11.40 1.69 3.90
N TYR A 101 -11.94 1.19 2.78
CA TYR A 101 -13.25 1.60 2.30
C TYR A 101 -14.29 0.49 2.37
N ILE A 102 -14.10 -0.61 1.62
CA ILE A 102 -15.15 -1.61 1.43
C ILE A 102 -15.46 -2.36 2.74
N ILE A 103 -14.45 -2.92 3.40
CA ILE A 103 -14.65 -3.72 4.63
C ILE A 103 -15.23 -2.86 5.76
N PRO A 104 -14.71 -1.66 6.08
CA PRO A 104 -15.28 -0.84 7.15
C PRO A 104 -16.73 -0.41 6.85
N ALA A 105 -17.02 -0.02 5.60
CA ALA A 105 -18.37 0.40 5.23
C ALA A 105 -19.38 -0.76 5.29
N LEU A 106 -18.99 -1.95 4.82
CA LEU A 106 -19.81 -3.17 4.95
C LEU A 106 -19.98 -3.56 6.41
N ALA A 107 -18.91 -3.56 7.21
CA ALA A 107 -18.96 -3.88 8.63
C ALA A 107 -19.90 -2.93 9.39
N HIS A 108 -19.86 -1.64 9.07
CA HIS A 108 -20.79 -0.65 9.64
C HIS A 108 -22.24 -0.98 9.28
N MET A 109 -22.53 -1.28 8.01
CA MET A 109 -23.88 -1.63 7.57
C MET A 109 -24.39 -2.95 8.18
N LEU A 110 -23.52 -3.93 8.38
CA LEU A 110 -23.88 -5.21 9.00
C LEU A 110 -24.12 -5.05 10.51
N THR A 111 -23.28 -4.27 11.20
CA THR A 111 -23.40 -4.03 12.65
C THR A 111 -24.70 -3.31 13.00
N PHE A 112 -25.12 -2.34 12.18
CA PHE A 112 -26.34 -1.56 12.40
C PHE A 112 -27.55 -2.06 11.62
N ALA A 113 -27.49 -3.24 10.98
CA ALA A 113 -28.64 -3.82 10.31
C ALA A 113 -29.83 -4.08 11.27
N PRO A 114 -29.62 -4.63 12.49
CA PRO A 114 -30.71 -4.83 13.44
C PRO A 114 -31.28 -3.51 13.94
N ALA A 115 -32.61 -3.41 14.05
CA ALA A 115 -33.29 -2.31 14.73
C ALA A 115 -32.78 -2.04 16.16
N PRO A 116 -32.56 -3.05 17.04
CA PRO A 116 -32.07 -2.79 18.39
C PRO A 116 -30.67 -2.18 18.42
N SER A 117 -29.81 -2.51 17.45
CA SER A 117 -28.47 -1.92 17.35
C SER A 117 -28.49 -0.45 16.93
N ARG A 118 -29.50 -0.02 16.16
CA ARG A 118 -29.68 1.38 15.73
C ARG A 118 -30.23 2.27 16.85
N GLU A 119 -31.11 1.72 17.67
CA GLU A 119 -31.72 2.44 18.79
C GLU A 119 -30.72 2.66 19.94
N ASN A 120 -29.88 1.66 20.21
CA ASN A 120 -28.84 1.66 21.23
C ASN A 120 -27.47 2.20 20.76
N ALA A 121 -27.40 2.75 19.54
CA ALA A 121 -26.15 3.29 19.03
C ALA A 121 -25.69 4.52 19.84
N VAL A 122 -24.45 4.46 20.35
CA VAL A 122 -23.81 5.55 21.11
C VAL A 122 -23.65 6.81 20.26
N GLU A 123 -23.28 6.64 18.99
CA GLU A 123 -23.20 7.72 18.00
C GLU A 123 -24.29 7.53 16.94
N ARG A 124 -25.28 8.41 16.95
CA ARG A 124 -26.32 8.43 15.93
C ARG A 124 -25.84 9.25 14.72
N PRO A 125 -26.11 8.79 13.48
CA PRO A 125 -25.68 9.52 12.30
C PRO A 125 -26.28 10.93 12.25
N PRO A 126 -25.53 11.93 11.75
CA PRO A 126 -25.98 13.31 11.75
C PRO A 126 -27.30 13.45 11.01
N ARG A 127 -28.25 14.19 11.58
CA ARG A 127 -29.55 14.43 10.93
C ARG A 127 -29.41 15.15 9.58
N VAL A 128 -28.33 15.92 9.41
CA VAL A 128 -28.01 16.66 8.18
C VAL A 128 -27.81 15.72 6.98
N VAL A 129 -27.25 14.51 7.19
CA VAL A 129 -27.03 13.53 6.13
C VAL A 129 -28.19 12.56 5.95
N GLY A 130 -29.38 12.84 6.52
CA GLY A 130 -30.56 11.98 6.39
C GLY A 130 -30.62 10.81 7.38
N GLY A 131 -29.87 10.89 8.48
CA GLY A 131 -29.83 9.87 9.53
C GLY A 131 -29.35 8.51 9.01
N TRP A 132 -29.93 7.42 9.53
CA TRP A 132 -29.51 6.06 9.17
C TRP A 132 -29.68 5.74 7.69
N MET A 133 -30.79 6.14 7.07
CA MET A 133 -31.03 5.86 5.66
C MET A 133 -29.96 6.52 4.77
N GLY A 134 -29.62 7.78 5.04
CA GLY A 134 -28.60 8.47 4.25
C GLY A 134 -27.18 7.94 4.49
N THR A 135 -26.83 7.57 5.73
CA THR A 135 -25.54 6.89 5.99
C THR A 135 -25.44 5.56 5.27
N TYR A 136 -26.52 4.76 5.21
CA TYR A 136 -26.54 3.53 4.43
C TYR A 136 -26.38 3.81 2.92
N CYS A 137 -27.10 4.78 2.37
CA CYS A 137 -26.95 5.17 0.97
C CYS A 137 -25.51 5.61 0.64
N ILE A 138 -24.88 6.40 1.51
CA ILE A 138 -23.49 6.84 1.36
C ILE A 138 -22.55 5.63 1.42
N ASN A 139 -22.72 4.74 2.40
CA ASN A 139 -21.86 3.56 2.53
C ASN A 139 -22.01 2.62 1.32
N ILE A 140 -23.22 2.37 0.84
CA ILE A 140 -23.46 1.59 -0.39
C ILE A 140 -22.80 2.26 -1.58
N PHE A 141 -22.97 3.59 -1.73
CA PHE A 141 -22.33 4.34 -2.80
C PHE A 141 -20.81 4.22 -2.74
N VAL A 142 -20.19 4.41 -1.57
CA VAL A 142 -18.74 4.28 -1.39
C VAL A 142 -18.27 2.87 -1.73
N VAL A 143 -18.96 1.83 -1.25
CA VAL A 143 -18.61 0.44 -1.55
C VAL A 143 -18.65 0.19 -3.05
N VAL A 144 -19.76 0.51 -3.72
CA VAL A 144 -19.93 0.27 -5.16
C VAL A 144 -18.94 1.09 -5.97
N TRP A 145 -18.79 2.38 -5.64
CA TRP A 145 -17.88 3.29 -6.35
C TRP A 145 -16.42 2.85 -6.22
N VAL A 146 -15.95 2.59 -5.00
CA VAL A 146 -14.56 2.16 -4.75
C VAL A 146 -14.31 0.78 -5.35
N PHE A 147 -15.31 -0.11 -5.33
CA PHE A 147 -15.19 -1.43 -5.97
C PHE A 147 -15.07 -1.33 -7.49
N VAL A 148 -15.89 -0.51 -8.15
CA VAL A 148 -15.86 -0.36 -9.62
C VAL A 148 -14.68 0.48 -10.09
N VAL A 149 -14.49 1.66 -9.50
CA VAL A 149 -13.47 2.62 -9.96
C VAL A 149 -12.11 2.32 -9.35
N GLY A 150 -12.04 2.08 -8.03
CA GLY A 150 -10.80 1.81 -7.33
C GLY A 150 -10.23 0.43 -7.67
N PHE A 151 -10.99 -0.62 -7.34
CA PHE A 151 -10.56 -2.00 -7.56
C PHE A 151 -10.68 -2.42 -9.02
N GLY A 152 -11.81 -2.16 -9.68
CA GLY A 152 -12.04 -2.54 -11.08
C GLY A 152 -11.11 -1.81 -12.05
N PHE A 153 -11.41 -0.55 -12.36
CA PHE A 153 -10.62 0.22 -13.33
C PHE A 153 -9.19 0.51 -12.84
N GLY A 154 -9.04 0.94 -11.58
CA GLY A 154 -7.72 1.23 -11.00
C GLY A 154 -6.84 -0.02 -10.88
N GLY A 155 -7.41 -1.15 -10.46
CA GLY A 155 -6.69 -2.42 -10.38
C GLY A 155 -6.30 -2.94 -11.76
N TRP A 156 -7.22 -2.89 -12.74
CA TRP A 156 -6.93 -3.26 -14.13
C TRP A 156 -5.78 -2.42 -14.71
N ALA A 157 -5.87 -1.10 -14.63
CA ALA A 157 -4.85 -0.20 -15.15
C ALA A 157 -3.49 -0.42 -14.46
N SER A 158 -3.49 -0.62 -13.13
CA SER A 158 -2.28 -0.88 -12.36
C SER A 158 -1.64 -2.22 -12.76
N MET A 159 -2.43 -3.27 -12.92
CA MET A 159 -1.95 -4.60 -13.29
C MET A 159 -1.39 -4.62 -14.72
N VAL A 160 -2.08 -3.98 -15.67
CA VAL A 160 -1.60 -3.87 -17.06
C VAL A 160 -0.29 -3.08 -17.11
N ASN A 161 -0.16 -1.98 -16.36
CA ASN A 161 1.11 -1.24 -16.28
C ASN A 161 2.21 -2.07 -15.63
N PHE A 162 1.88 -2.86 -14.60
CA PHE A 162 2.84 -3.75 -13.95
C PHE A 162 3.36 -4.82 -14.91
N VAL A 163 2.47 -5.53 -15.62
CA VAL A 163 2.84 -6.54 -16.62
C VAL A 163 3.66 -5.92 -17.74
N ARG A 164 3.24 -4.77 -18.28
CA ARG A 164 3.99 -4.07 -19.33
C ARG A 164 5.40 -3.69 -18.87
N GLN A 165 5.58 -3.29 -17.61
CA GLN A 165 6.91 -2.98 -17.07
C GLN A 165 7.78 -4.23 -16.92
N ILE A 166 7.19 -5.36 -16.53
CA ILE A 166 7.89 -6.65 -16.51
C ILE A 166 8.33 -7.04 -17.92
N ASP A 167 7.44 -6.95 -18.91
CA ASP A 167 7.75 -7.32 -20.30
C ASP A 167 8.83 -6.40 -20.91
N THR A 168 8.85 -5.11 -20.53
CA THR A 168 9.79 -4.13 -21.09
C THR A 168 11.18 -4.25 -20.47
N PHE A 169 11.28 -4.53 -19.16
CA PHE A 169 12.53 -4.45 -18.42
C PHE A 169 13.10 -5.81 -17.99
N GLY A 170 12.31 -6.88 -18.09
CA GLY A 170 12.65 -8.22 -17.61
C GLY A 170 12.64 -8.34 -16.08
N LEU A 171 12.79 -9.57 -15.56
CA LEU A 171 12.86 -9.87 -14.12
C LEU A 171 14.14 -9.34 -13.43
N PHE A 172 15.14 -8.92 -14.21
CA PHE A 172 16.33 -8.25 -13.71
C PHE A 172 16.58 -6.99 -14.54
N THR A 173 16.05 -5.86 -14.09
CA THR A 173 16.39 -4.55 -14.66
C THR A 173 17.90 -4.35 -14.64
N LYS A 174 18.56 -4.38 -15.80
CA LYS A 174 19.99 -4.03 -15.91
C LYS A 174 20.24 -2.54 -15.58
N CYS A 175 19.23 -1.68 -15.71
CA CYS A 175 19.29 -0.29 -15.26
C CYS A 175 17.88 0.30 -15.05
N TYR A 176 17.55 0.73 -13.83
CA TYR A 176 16.32 1.47 -13.52
C TYR A 176 16.50 2.95 -13.89
N GLN A 177 15.59 3.52 -14.68
CA GLN A 177 15.64 4.90 -15.23
C GLN A 177 16.75 5.22 -16.26
N CYS A 178 17.38 4.23 -16.90
CA CYS A 178 18.28 4.51 -18.02
C CYS A 178 17.48 4.96 -19.27
N PRO A 179 17.98 5.94 -20.05
CA PRO A 179 17.41 6.26 -21.36
C PRO A 179 17.49 5.03 -22.28
N PRO A 180 16.51 4.85 -23.19
CA PRO A 180 16.57 3.77 -24.17
C PRO A 180 17.86 3.87 -24.97
N HIS A 181 18.51 2.73 -25.20
CA HIS A 181 19.70 2.67 -26.03
C HIS A 181 19.31 3.21 -27.42
N LYS A 182 20.01 4.25 -27.89
CA LYS A 182 19.84 4.69 -29.28
C LYS A 182 20.24 3.51 -30.20
N PRO A 183 19.51 3.29 -31.30
CA PRO A 183 19.89 2.31 -32.31
C PRO A 183 21.28 2.60 -32.87
#